data_AF-A0A2V6KE90-F1
#
_entry.id   AF-A0A2V6KE90-F1
#
_cell.length_a   1.000
_cell.length_b   1.000
_cell.length_c   1.000
_cell.angle_alpha   90.00
_cell.angle_beta   90.00
_cell.angle_gamma   90.00
#
_symmetry.space_group_name_H-M   'P 1'
#
loop_
_entity.id
_entity.type
_entity.pdbx_description
1 polymer ?
#
loop_
_entity_poly.entity_id
_entity_poly.type
_entity_poly.pdbx_seq_one_letter_code
_entity_poly.pdbx_strand_id
1 'polypeptide(L)' 'MLIIDADGGVQRDINCYAEHLAHGCWLVIDDYAGPAVNIKVTPTRRDVDALVVEGRLETLGFYGWGTWIGRWLAKAYSS' A
#
# COMPACT_ATOMS: atom_id res chain seq x y z
N MET A 1 -5.53 8.12 7.47
CA MET A 1 -5.40 6.65 7.40
C MET A 1 -6.17 6.20 6.18
N LEU A 2 -5.63 5.26 5.41
CA LEU A 2 -6.27 4.67 4.23
C LEU A 2 -6.25 3.14 4.38
N ILE A 3 -7.37 2.50 4.03
CA ILE A 3 -7.52 1.05 4.04
C ILE A 3 -7.98 0.63 2.64
N ILE A 4 -7.29 -0.34 2.04
CA ILE A 4 -7.57 -0.85 0.69
C ILE A 4 -7.84 -2.35 0.79
N ASP A 5 -9.07 -2.76 0.45
CA ASP A 5 -9.36 -4.14 0.04
C ASP A 5 -8.92 -4.27 -1.41
N ALA A 6 -7.75 -4.87 -1.64
CA ALA A 6 -7.10 -4.78 -2.93
C ALA A 6 -7.81 -5.61 -3.98
N ASP A 7 -8.01 -5.05 -5.17
CA ASP A 7 -8.43 -5.77 -6.37
C ASP A 7 -7.22 -6.13 -7.27
N GLY A 8 -6.00 -5.88 -6.80
CA GLY A 8 -4.76 -5.95 -7.56
C GLY A 8 -4.31 -4.62 -8.17
N GLY A 9 -5.06 -3.52 -7.98
CA GLY A 9 -4.76 -2.18 -8.50
C GLY A 9 -4.33 -1.18 -7.42
N VAL A 10 -3.51 -1.58 -6.45
CA VAL A 10 -3.15 -0.73 -5.30
C VAL A 10 -2.50 0.59 -5.70
N GLN A 11 -1.62 0.58 -6.70
CA GLN A 11 -0.92 1.81 -7.10
C GLN A 11 -1.89 2.82 -7.73
N ARG A 12 -2.87 2.34 -8.50
CA ARG A 12 -3.96 3.17 -9.05
C ARG A 12 -4.71 3.85 -7.91
N ASP A 13 -5.11 3.07 -6.91
CA ASP A 13 -5.95 3.56 -5.81
C ASP A 13 -5.19 4.56 -4.92
N ILE A 14 -3.94 4.27 -4.57
CA ILE A 14 -3.10 5.21 -3.80
C ILE A 14 -2.92 6.52 -4.57
N ASN A 15 -2.72 6.47 -5.88
CA ASN A 15 -2.59 7.70 -6.68
C ASN A 15 -3.87 8.55 -6.69
N CYS A 16 -5.06 7.93 -6.65
CA CYS A 16 -6.33 8.67 -6.55
C CYS A 16 -6.48 9.45 -5.23
N TYR A 17 -5.87 8.96 -4.14
CA TYR A 17 -6.00 9.58 -2.81
C TYR A 17 -4.74 10.31 -2.35
N ALA A 18 -3.62 10.21 -3.07
CA ALA A 18 -2.30 10.66 -2.64
C ALA A 18 -2.27 12.11 -2.13
N GLU A 19 -2.99 13.02 -2.80
CA GLU A 19 -3.07 14.44 -2.42
C GLU A 19 -3.83 14.68 -1.10
N HIS A 20 -4.61 13.71 -0.66
CA HIS A 20 -5.36 13.75 0.60
C HIS A 20 -4.65 13.00 1.74
N LEU A 21 -3.52 12.33 1.47
CA LEU A 21 -2.79 11.57 2.47
C LEU A 21 -1.76 12.45 3.19
N ALA A 22 -1.96 12.64 4.50
CA ALA A 22 -0.96 13.24 5.35
C ALA A 22 0.32 12.37 5.42
N HIS A 23 1.48 13.02 5.49
CA HIS A 23 2.75 12.34 5.71
C HIS A 23 2.71 11.51 7.00
N GLY A 24 3.25 10.28 6.94
CA GLY A 24 3.25 9.33 8.05
C GLY A 24 1.89 8.70 8.35
N CYS A 25 0.84 8.98 7.56
CA CYS A 25 -0.46 8.37 7.81
C CYS A 25 -0.43 6.87 7.51
N TRP A 26 -1.24 6.13 8.26
CA TRP A 26 -1.29 4.67 8.19
C TRP A 26 -1.98 4.19 6.92
N LEU A 27 -1.38 3.19 6.29
CA LEU A 27 -1.96 2.42 5.18
C LEU A 27 -2.10 0.96 5.59
N VAL A 28 -3.26 0.38 5.29
CA VAL A 28 -3.56 -1.04 5.47
C VAL A 28 -4.06 -1.58 4.13
N ILE A 29 -3.40 -2.60 3.60
CA ILE A 29 -3.64 -3.11 2.25
C ILE A 29 -3.84 -4.61 2.34
N ASP A 30 -5.04 -5.08 2.05
CA ASP A 30 -5.33 -6.51 2.08
C ASP A 30 -4.78 -7.23 0.84
N ASP A 31 -4.75 -8.56 0.87
CA ASP A 31 -4.31 -9.40 -0.25
C ASP A 31 -2.85 -9.16 -0.70
N TYR A 32 -1.97 -8.61 0.16
CA TYR A 32 -0.53 -8.45 -0.18
C TYR A 32 0.21 -9.80 -0.21
N ALA A 33 -0.23 -10.76 0.59
CA ALA A 33 0.24 -12.13 0.57
C ALA A 33 -0.96 -13.08 0.63
N GLY A 34 -0.79 -14.31 0.16
CA GLY A 34 -1.89 -15.27 0.18
C GLY A 34 -1.63 -16.48 -0.70
N PRO A 35 -2.59 -17.42 -0.77
CA PRO A 35 -2.47 -18.59 -1.62
C PRO A 35 -2.47 -18.19 -3.10
N ALA A 36 -1.77 -18.96 -3.94
CA ALA A 36 -1.62 -18.68 -5.37
C ALA A 36 -2.96 -18.64 -6.15
N VAL A 37 -4.03 -19.22 -5.60
CA VAL A 37 -5.39 -19.14 -6.17
C VAL A 37 -5.98 -17.73 -6.09
N ASN A 38 -5.51 -16.90 -5.15
CA ASN A 38 -5.89 -15.51 -5.09
C ASN A 38 -5.08 -14.71 -6.12
N ILE A 39 -5.72 -14.49 -7.28
CA ILE A 39 -5.13 -13.80 -8.43
C ILE A 39 -4.70 -12.35 -8.13
N LYS A 40 -5.22 -11.75 -7.06
CA LYS A 40 -4.90 -10.37 -6.65
C LYS A 40 -3.55 -10.26 -5.97
N VAL A 41 -3.05 -11.33 -5.35
CA VAL A 41 -1.85 -11.29 -4.50
C VAL A 41 -0.62 -10.80 -5.25
N THR A 42 -0.35 -11.38 -6.42
CA THR A 42 0.82 -11.01 -7.24
C THR A 42 0.80 -9.54 -7.66
N PRO A 43 -0.27 -9.00 -8.27
CA PRO A 43 -0.30 -7.59 -8.64
C PRO A 43 -0.35 -6.65 -7.42
N THR A 44 -1.08 -6.97 -6.35
CA THR A 44 -1.08 -6.21 -5.08
C THR A 44 0.34 -6.09 -4.52
N ARG A 45 1.05 -7.22 -4.39
CA ARG A 45 2.44 -7.23 -3.89
C ARG A 45 3.36 -6.41 -4.78
N ARG A 46 3.29 -6.60 -6.10
CA ARG A 46 4.10 -5.86 -7.07
C ARG A 46 3.95 -4.35 -6.87
N ASP A 47 2.72 -3.88 -6.76
CA ASP A 47 2.41 -2.45 -6.63
C ASP A 47 2.91 -1.88 -5.29
N VAL A 48 2.68 -2.60 -4.19
CA VAL A 48 3.17 -2.20 -2.86
C VAL A 48 4.70 -2.18 -2.82
N ASP A 49 5.36 -3.23 -3.33
CA ASP A 49 6.82 -3.33 -3.34
C ASP A 49 7.45 -2.22 -4.19
N ALA A 50 6.85 -1.89 -5.34
CA ALA A 50 7.31 -0.77 -6.17
C ALA A 50 7.24 0.56 -5.41
N LEU A 51 6.15 0.84 -4.70
CA LEU A 51 5.98 2.06 -3.91
C LEU A 51 6.93 2.13 -2.69
N VAL A 52 7.27 0.98 -2.11
CA VAL A 52 8.30 0.89 -1.05
C VAL A 52 9.68 1.19 -1.63
N VAL A 53 10.03 0.60 -2.79
CA VAL A 53 11.30 0.87 -3.50
C VAL A 53 11.43 2.34 -3.91
N GLU A 54 10.32 2.96 -4.34
CA GLU A 54 10.25 4.40 -4.65
C GLU A 54 10.37 5.30 -3.41
N GLY A 55 10.38 4.74 -2.19
CA GLY A 55 10.41 5.50 -0.94
C GLY A 55 9.11 6.24 -0.64
N ARG A 56 8.00 5.87 -1.29
CA ARG A 56 6.66 6.45 -1.05
C ARG A 56 5.91 5.73 0.07
N LEU A 57 6.30 4.48 0.37
CA LEU A 57 5.75 3.69 1.47
C LEU A 57 6.85 3.21 2.42
N GLU A 58 6.54 3.21 3.72
CA GLU A 58 7.31 2.54 4.77
C GLU A 58 6.58 1.26 5.17
N THR A 59 7.23 0.09 5.05
CA THR A 59 6.68 -1.16 5.59
C THR A 59 6.86 -1.20 7.10
N LEU A 60 5.77 -1.34 7.85
CA LEU A 60 5.81 -1.56 9.30
C LEU A 60 5.69 -3.04 9.66
N GLY A 61 4.96 -3.81 8.85
CA GLY A 61 4.85 -5.25 9.04
C GLY A 61 3.68 -5.85 8.27
N PHE A 62 3.41 -7.11 8.59
CA PHE A 62 2.35 -7.90 7.98
C PHE A 62 1.50 -8.51 9.08
N TYR A 63 0.19 -8.61 8.85
CA TYR A 63 -0.74 -9.13 9.84
C TYR A 63 -1.73 -10.10 9.22
N GLY A 64 -2.10 -11.13 9.98
CA GLY A 64 -3.16 -12.07 9.63
C GLY A 64 -3.02 -12.66 8.22
N TRP A 65 -4.11 -12.60 7.46
CA TRP A 65 -4.37 -13.28 6.19
C TRP A 65 -3.62 -12.66 5.00
N GLY A 66 -2.42 -12.12 5.24
CA GLY A 66 -1.59 -11.49 4.22
C GLY A 66 -1.86 -10.00 4.02
N THR A 67 -2.41 -9.33 5.02
CA THR A 67 -2.58 -7.88 5.04
C THR A 67 -1.25 -7.19 5.30
N TRP A 68 -0.90 -6.22 4.46
CA TRP A 68 0.26 -5.34 4.62
C TRP A 68 -0.12 -4.11 5.45
N ILE A 69 0.78 -3.70 6.35
CA ILE A 69 0.62 -2.50 7.18
C ILE A 69 1.85 -1.61 7.03
N GLY A 70 1.63 -0.32 6.78
CA GLY A 70 2.72 0.63 6.66
C GLY A 70 2.30 2.10 6.70
N ARG A 71 3.17 2.98 6.24
CA ARG A 71 2.95 4.43 6.25
C ARG A 71 3.19 5.08 4.90
N TRP A 72 2.46 6.16 4.66
CA TRP A 72 2.68 7.05 3.53
C TRP A 72 3.87 7.98 3.79
N LEU A 73 4.81 8.05 2.85
CA LEU A 73 6.04 8.84 3.00
C LEU A 73 6.18 9.99 2.00
N ALA A 74 5.26 10.17 1.04
CA ALA A 74 5.44 11.23 0.06
C ALA A 74 5.59 12.61 0.73
N LYS A 75 6.46 13.43 0.12
CA LYS A 75 6.89 14.73 0.65
C LYS A 75 5.67 15.58 1.03
N ALA A 76 5.66 16.06 2.27
CA ALA A 76 5.01 17.33 2.54
C ALA A 76 5.69 18.36 1.61
N TYR A 77 4.92 19.09 0.81
CA TYR A 77 5.46 20.24 0.11
C TYR A 77 6.05 21.17 1.18
N SER A 78 7.39 21.26 1.24
CA SER A 78 8.06 22.30 2.00
C SER A 78 7.62 23.63 1.39
N SER A 79 6.92 24.43 2.19
CA SER A 79 6.59 25.83 1.85
C SER A 79 7.85 26.69 1.87
#